data_AF-A0A9P5IXW3-F1
#
_entry.id   AF-A0A9P5IXW3-F1
#
_cell.length_a   1.000
_cell.length_b   1.000
_cell.length_c   1.000
_cell.angle_alpha   90.00
_cell.angle_beta   90.00
_cell.angle_gamma   90.00
#
_symmetry.space_group_name_H-M   'P 1'
#
loop_
_entity.id
_entity.type
_entity.pdbx_description
1 polymer ?
#
loop_
_entity_poly.entity_id
_entity_poly.type
_entity_poly.pdbx_seq_one_letter_code
_entity_poly.pdbx_strand_id
1 'polypeptide(L)'
;MSSALKNVTVVGAAGKLGTSILANFDADPNFNVSILSRKSSKSVFPAHLVVHRVSDEYPELLEALKGQDVVISTISKAAADVQQKAIIDSAIKAGVKRFVPSEFGSDTRNEKAMKIFPFFKHKLNTVEYLKSKEREGLTWSAFVTGPPFELYVKMPIQPRQRPPLAPLSNTHYFIQKKPFHVSQNQILASLEKATDKKWDVAYVDAEEKKKIGIETMKKGDFSGAIGSIRYVNSVKGYGGDYTEYEEMSNKLLGVQGEDLDKVVRGIVEG
;
A
#
# COMPACT_ATOMS: atom_id res chain seq x y z
N MET A 1 -9.24 14.35 -26.66
CA MET A 1 -9.75 13.99 -25.31
C MET A 1 -9.11 12.68 -24.91
N SER A 2 -8.54 12.58 -23.71
CA SER A 2 -8.05 11.29 -23.18
C SER A 2 -9.23 10.32 -23.06
N SER A 3 -9.11 9.09 -23.55
CA SER A 3 -10.12 8.05 -23.28
C SER A 3 -10.27 7.84 -21.78
N ALA A 4 -11.50 7.61 -21.31
CA ALA A 4 -11.72 7.19 -19.92
C ALA A 4 -11.04 5.82 -19.71
N LEU A 5 -10.27 5.70 -18.63
CA LEU A 5 -9.64 4.44 -18.22
C LEU A 5 -10.71 3.57 -17.55
N LYS A 6 -11.04 2.41 -18.10
CA LYS A 6 -12.13 1.55 -17.64
C LYS A 6 -11.70 0.14 -17.31
N ASN A 7 -10.74 -0.42 -18.04
CA ASN A 7 -10.31 -1.81 -17.87
C ASN A 7 -9.16 -1.88 -16.87
N VAL A 8 -9.42 -2.43 -15.68
CA VAL A 8 -8.50 -2.43 -14.54
C VAL A 8 -8.10 -3.86 -14.19
N THR A 9 -6.81 -4.16 -14.28
CA THR A 9 -6.24 -5.42 -13.81
C THR A 9 -5.63 -5.26 -12.42
N VAL A 10 -6.05 -6.10 -11.47
CA VAL A 10 -5.48 -6.16 -10.11
C VAL A 10 -4.53 -7.36 -10.00
N VAL A 11 -3.25 -7.10 -9.73
CA VAL A 11 -2.22 -8.10 -9.47
C VAL A 11 -2.05 -8.28 -7.96
N GLY A 12 -2.12 -9.52 -7.47
CA GLY A 12 -2.05 -9.80 -6.04
C GLY A 12 -3.39 -9.62 -5.31
N ALA A 13 -4.50 -9.76 -6.04
CA ALA A 13 -5.86 -9.54 -5.55
C ALA A 13 -6.32 -10.43 -4.37
N ALA A 14 -5.59 -11.52 -4.08
CA ALA A 14 -5.86 -12.38 -2.92
C ALA A 14 -5.15 -11.93 -1.63
N GLY A 15 -4.24 -10.94 -1.71
CA GLY A 15 -3.58 -10.38 -0.54
C GLY A 15 -4.52 -9.44 0.23
N LYS A 16 -4.21 -9.17 1.49
CA LYS A 16 -5.03 -8.33 2.39
C LYS A 16 -5.46 -6.99 1.79
N LEU A 17 -4.54 -6.28 1.15
CA LEU A 17 -4.85 -5.03 0.47
C LEU A 17 -5.56 -5.27 -0.87
N GLY A 18 -5.09 -6.28 -1.61
CA GLY A 18 -5.61 -6.63 -2.94
C GLY A 18 -7.10 -6.97 -2.92
N THR A 19 -7.58 -7.66 -1.88
CA THR A 19 -9.00 -8.00 -1.73
C THR A 19 -9.88 -6.76 -1.60
N SER A 20 -9.43 -5.78 -0.82
CA SER A 20 -10.16 -4.52 -0.64
C SER A 20 -10.15 -3.67 -1.90
N ILE A 21 -9.01 -3.59 -2.59
CA ILE A 21 -8.92 -2.88 -3.88
C ILE A 21 -9.83 -3.54 -4.90
N LEU A 22 -9.77 -4.87 -5.04
CA LEU A 22 -10.60 -5.64 -5.96
C LEU A 22 -12.09 -5.36 -5.72
N ALA A 23 -12.56 -5.49 -4.48
CA ALA A 23 -13.97 -5.29 -4.14
C ALA A 23 -14.47 -3.86 -4.45
N ASN A 24 -13.62 -2.84 -4.26
CA ASN A 24 -14.00 -1.45 -4.55
C ASN A 24 -14.10 -1.16 -6.05
N PHE A 25 -13.24 -1.76 -6.87
CA PHE A 25 -13.35 -1.64 -8.33
C PHE A 25 -14.52 -2.47 -8.87
N ASP A 26 -14.75 -3.66 -8.32
CA ASP A 26 -15.84 -4.56 -8.74
C ASP A 26 -17.24 -3.97 -8.45
N ALA A 27 -17.37 -3.23 -7.35
CA ALA A 27 -18.63 -2.57 -6.98
C ALA A 27 -18.95 -1.32 -7.83
N ASP A 28 -18.02 -0.83 -8.65
CA ASP A 28 -18.20 0.40 -9.43
C ASP A 28 -18.46 0.07 -10.91
N PRO A 29 -19.70 0.29 -11.42
CA PRO A 29 -20.10 -0.12 -12.77
C PRO A 29 -19.36 0.64 -13.88
N ASN A 30 -18.55 1.64 -13.56
CA ASN A 30 -17.72 2.35 -14.54
C ASN A 30 -16.44 1.59 -14.90
N PHE A 31 -16.08 0.55 -14.15
CA PHE A 31 -14.87 -0.23 -14.35
C PHE A 31 -15.17 -1.66 -14.75
N ASN A 32 -14.38 -2.19 -15.68
CA ASN A 32 -14.31 -3.61 -15.97
C ASN A 32 -13.08 -4.15 -15.25
N VAL A 33 -13.27 -5.11 -14.35
CA VAL A 33 -12.19 -5.57 -13.47
C VAL A 33 -11.74 -6.97 -13.84
N SER A 34 -10.44 -7.15 -13.95
CA SER A 34 -9.80 -8.45 -14.12
C SER A 34 -8.71 -8.67 -13.09
N ILE A 35 -8.31 -9.92 -12.93
CA ILE A 35 -7.33 -10.34 -11.93
C ILE A 35 -6.16 -11.00 -12.65
N LEU A 36 -4.94 -10.58 -12.33
CA LEU A 36 -3.75 -11.34 -12.68
C LEU A 36 -3.34 -12.18 -11.47
N SER A 37 -3.37 -13.50 -11.62
CA SER A 37 -3.00 -14.43 -10.56
C SER A 37 -2.07 -15.51 -11.07
N ARG A 38 -1.25 -16.05 -10.18
CA ARG A 38 -0.32 -17.12 -10.56
C ARG A 38 -1.07 -18.44 -10.75
N LYS A 39 -0.63 -19.28 -11.69
CA LYS A 39 -1.11 -20.66 -11.86
C LYS A 39 -0.92 -21.47 -10.58
N SER A 40 0.15 -21.19 -9.84
CA SER A 40 0.45 -21.81 -8.53
C SER A 40 -0.45 -21.34 -7.38
N SER A 41 -1.32 -20.33 -7.58
CA SER A 41 -2.21 -19.81 -6.54
C SER A 41 -3.50 -20.62 -6.42
N LYS A 42 -3.82 -21.07 -5.19
CA LYS A 42 -5.08 -21.74 -4.83
C LYS A 42 -6.22 -20.78 -4.49
N SER A 43 -6.01 -19.47 -4.65
CA SER A 43 -7.04 -18.47 -4.33
C SER A 43 -8.23 -18.58 -5.28
N VAL A 44 -9.43 -18.46 -4.72
CA VAL A 44 -10.70 -18.44 -5.44
C VAL A 44 -11.21 -17.00 -5.48
N PHE A 45 -11.78 -16.61 -6.62
CA PHE A 45 -12.31 -15.26 -6.87
C PHE A 45 -13.78 -15.36 -7.29
N PRO A 46 -14.56 -14.27 -7.18
CA PRO A 46 -15.93 -14.21 -7.69
C PRO A 46 -16.03 -14.67 -9.15
N ALA A 47 -17.04 -15.49 -9.47
CA ALA A 47 -17.16 -16.16 -10.76
C ALA A 47 -17.39 -15.21 -11.95
N HIS A 48 -17.91 -14.00 -11.69
CA HIS A 48 -18.13 -12.99 -12.72
C HIS A 48 -16.86 -12.23 -13.13
N LEU A 49 -15.77 -12.37 -12.37
CA LEU A 49 -14.50 -11.70 -12.66
C LEU A 49 -13.60 -12.55 -13.55
N VAL A 50 -12.98 -11.90 -14.54
CA VAL A 50 -12.00 -12.55 -15.41
C VAL A 50 -10.69 -12.73 -14.64
N VAL A 51 -10.18 -13.96 -14.61
CA VAL A 51 -8.91 -14.30 -13.94
C VAL A 51 -7.89 -14.78 -14.96
N HIS A 52 -6.90 -13.94 -15.25
CA HIS A 52 -5.74 -14.29 -16.04
C HIS A 52 -4.71 -15.05 -15.19
N ARG A 53 -4.58 -16.35 -15.45
CA ARG A 53 -3.65 -17.25 -14.75
C ARG A 53 -2.32 -17.33 -15.50
N VAL A 54 -1.27 -16.77 -14.91
CA VAL A 54 0.08 -16.75 -15.51
C VAL A 54 1.06 -17.64 -14.74
N SER A 55 2.04 -18.21 -15.44
CA SER A 55 3.12 -18.95 -14.79
C SER A 55 4.08 -18.01 -14.05
N ASP A 56 4.95 -18.56 -13.21
CA ASP A 56 5.95 -17.78 -12.46
C ASP A 56 7.08 -17.27 -13.39
N GLU A 57 7.17 -17.80 -14.62
CA GLU A 57 8.10 -17.44 -15.69
C GLU A 57 7.56 -16.36 -16.64
N TYR A 58 6.28 -15.97 -16.50
CA TYR A 58 5.66 -14.83 -17.17
C TYR A 58 5.50 -14.81 -18.72
N PRO A 59 5.55 -15.92 -19.50
CA PRO A 59 5.31 -15.88 -20.95
C PRO A 59 3.90 -15.38 -21.31
N GLU A 60 2.92 -15.55 -20.42
CA GLU A 60 1.53 -15.17 -20.69
C GLU A 60 1.18 -13.71 -20.32
N LEU A 61 2.12 -12.94 -19.75
CA LEU A 61 1.81 -11.60 -19.24
C LEU A 61 1.31 -10.63 -20.32
N LEU A 62 1.93 -10.65 -21.51
CA LEU A 62 1.53 -9.75 -22.60
C LEU A 62 0.07 -9.99 -23.00
N GLU A 63 -0.30 -11.24 -23.26
CA GLU A 63 -1.68 -11.59 -23.65
C GLU A 63 -2.67 -11.29 -22.54
N ALA A 64 -2.30 -11.54 -21.27
CA ALA A 64 -3.14 -11.24 -20.12
C ALA A 64 -3.43 -9.74 -19.95
N LEU A 65 -2.55 -8.87 -20.44
CA LEU A 65 -2.65 -7.42 -20.28
C LEU A 65 -3.23 -6.70 -21.51
N LYS A 66 -3.47 -7.40 -22.63
CA LYS A 66 -4.07 -6.78 -23.81
C LYS A 66 -5.48 -6.26 -23.50
N GLY A 67 -5.75 -5.05 -23.98
CA GLY A 67 -7.03 -4.37 -23.77
C GLY A 67 -7.22 -3.79 -22.36
N GLN A 68 -6.22 -3.90 -21.48
CA GLN A 68 -6.26 -3.31 -20.14
C GLN A 68 -5.79 -1.86 -20.18
N ASP A 69 -6.46 -0.97 -19.46
CA ASP A 69 -6.09 0.44 -19.36
C ASP A 69 -5.16 0.70 -18.18
N VAL A 70 -5.39 -0.01 -17.07
CA VAL A 70 -4.73 0.19 -15.79
C VAL A 70 -4.27 -1.13 -15.21
N VAL A 71 -3.05 -1.16 -14.68
CA VAL A 71 -2.55 -2.27 -13.86
C VAL A 71 -2.28 -1.77 -12.44
N ILE A 72 -2.86 -2.42 -11.44
CA ILE A 72 -2.64 -2.14 -10.02
C ILE A 72 -1.96 -3.34 -9.38
N SER A 73 -0.76 -3.12 -8.85
CA SER A 73 0.05 -4.15 -8.21
C SER A 73 -0.02 -4.04 -6.68
N THR A 74 -0.43 -5.12 -6.01
CA THR A 74 -0.40 -5.25 -4.54
C THR A 74 0.46 -6.41 -4.08
N ILE A 75 1.46 -6.81 -4.87
CA ILE A 75 2.31 -7.95 -4.53
C ILE A 75 3.34 -7.59 -3.47
N SER A 76 3.46 -8.41 -2.43
CA SER A 76 4.41 -8.20 -1.34
C SER A 76 5.39 -9.38 -1.24
N LYS A 77 6.65 -9.18 -1.67
CA LYS A 77 7.79 -10.09 -1.42
C LYS A 77 9.11 -9.31 -1.37
N ALA A 78 10.08 -9.82 -0.62
CA ALA A 78 11.48 -9.41 -0.79
C ALA A 78 11.88 -9.71 -2.25
N ALA A 79 12.40 -8.72 -2.98
CA ALA A 79 12.64 -8.77 -4.44
C ALA A 79 11.39 -8.77 -5.35
N ALA A 80 10.27 -8.19 -4.92
CA ALA A 80 9.13 -7.95 -5.81
C ALA A 80 9.44 -7.06 -7.04
N ASP A 81 10.58 -6.35 -7.06
CA ASP A 81 10.94 -5.47 -8.18
C ASP A 81 11.18 -6.23 -9.49
N VAL A 82 11.78 -7.42 -9.44
CA VAL A 82 11.97 -8.27 -10.63
C VAL A 82 10.62 -8.61 -11.26
N GLN A 83 9.66 -9.02 -10.43
CA GLN A 83 8.31 -9.36 -10.88
C GLN A 83 7.56 -8.14 -11.41
N GLN A 84 7.62 -7.01 -10.69
CA GLN A 84 6.96 -5.78 -11.14
C GLN A 84 7.56 -5.25 -12.44
N LYS A 85 8.88 -5.32 -12.64
CA LYS A 85 9.54 -4.93 -13.90
C LYS A 85 9.03 -5.74 -15.09
N ALA A 86 8.91 -7.06 -14.95
CA ALA A 86 8.36 -7.92 -16.00
C ALA A 86 6.89 -7.58 -16.35
N ILE A 87 6.09 -7.25 -15.33
CA ILE A 87 4.71 -6.80 -15.52
C ILE A 87 4.68 -5.42 -16.19
N ILE A 88 5.55 -4.49 -15.80
CA ILE A 88 5.66 -3.15 -16.41
C ILE A 88 6.03 -3.28 -17.89
N ASP A 89 7.05 -4.05 -18.25
CA ASP A 89 7.45 -4.26 -19.64
C ASP A 89 6.32 -4.87 -20.48
N SER A 90 5.59 -5.82 -19.89
CA SER A 90 4.44 -6.44 -20.56
C SER A 90 3.26 -5.47 -20.70
N ALA A 91 3.02 -4.63 -19.69
CA ALA A 91 2.00 -3.60 -19.70
C ALA A 91 2.25 -2.56 -20.80
N ILE A 92 3.50 -2.11 -20.94
CA ILE A 92 3.90 -1.19 -22.02
C ILE A 92 3.62 -1.82 -23.38
N LYS A 93 4.09 -3.05 -23.61
CA LYS A 93 3.86 -3.79 -24.87
C LYS A 93 2.37 -4.01 -25.16
N ALA A 94 1.56 -4.21 -24.12
CA ALA A 94 0.11 -4.36 -24.23
C ALA A 94 -0.64 -3.03 -24.46
N GLY A 95 0.05 -1.89 -24.34
CA GLY A 95 -0.53 -0.57 -24.53
C GLY A 95 -1.27 -0.01 -23.31
N VAL A 96 -1.04 -0.57 -22.11
CA VAL A 96 -1.58 -0.09 -20.82
C VAL A 96 -1.19 1.37 -20.63
N LYS A 97 -2.14 2.19 -20.14
CA LYS A 97 -1.95 3.63 -19.98
C LYS A 97 -1.43 4.01 -18.61
N ARG A 98 -1.76 3.22 -17.58
CA ARG A 98 -1.44 3.54 -16.19
C ARG A 98 -0.98 2.34 -15.39
N PHE A 99 0.07 2.54 -14.60
CA PHE A 99 0.57 1.55 -13.65
C PHE A 99 0.58 2.09 -12.22
N VAL A 100 0.05 1.31 -11.27
CA VAL A 100 0.12 1.60 -9.84
C VAL A 100 0.99 0.54 -9.19
N PRO A 101 2.24 0.85 -8.80
CA PRO A 101 3.15 -0.11 -8.18
C PRO A 101 2.70 -0.44 -6.74
N SER A 102 3.25 -1.54 -6.22
CA SER A 102 3.01 -1.99 -4.84
C SER A 102 3.73 -1.11 -3.80
N GLU A 103 3.30 0.15 -3.69
CA GLU A 103 3.90 1.15 -2.81
C GLU A 103 3.18 1.30 -1.46
N PHE A 104 1.85 1.15 -1.43
CA PHE A 104 0.88 1.28 -0.32
C PHE A 104 1.39 1.09 1.12
N GLY A 105 2.28 1.97 1.57
CA GLY A 105 3.11 1.76 2.74
C GLY A 105 3.85 3.03 3.15
N SER A 106 4.99 2.86 3.81
CA SER A 106 5.87 3.96 4.19
C SER A 106 6.56 4.59 2.98
N ASP A 107 6.96 5.86 3.11
CA ASP A 107 7.76 6.56 2.08
C ASP A 107 9.12 5.88 1.90
N THR A 108 9.27 5.13 0.80
CA THR A 108 10.52 4.40 0.51
C THR A 108 11.65 5.30 0.00
N ARG A 109 11.41 6.59 -0.20
CA ARG A 109 12.45 7.57 -0.55
C ARG A 109 13.23 8.05 0.69
N ASN A 110 12.72 7.80 1.90
CA ASN A 110 13.40 8.19 3.13
C ASN A 110 14.65 7.32 3.37
N GLU A 111 15.83 7.92 3.22
CA GLU A 111 17.11 7.22 3.35
C GLU A 111 17.34 6.63 4.76
N LYS A 112 16.86 7.31 5.80
CA LYS A 112 17.01 6.84 7.20
C LYS A 112 16.17 5.58 7.44
N ALA A 113 14.94 5.55 6.91
CA ALA A 113 14.08 4.37 6.94
C ALA A 113 14.70 3.22 6.14
N MET A 114 15.26 3.51 4.97
CA MET A 114 15.87 2.52 4.08
C MET A 114 17.10 1.82 4.69
N LYS A 115 17.87 2.53 5.53
CA LYS A 115 18.97 1.91 6.31
C LYS A 115 18.48 0.86 7.29
N ILE A 116 17.25 0.98 7.79
CA ILE A 116 16.62 0.03 8.71
C ILE A 116 15.91 -1.09 7.92
N PHE A 117 15.30 -0.74 6.78
CA PHE A 117 14.62 -1.68 5.88
C PHE A 117 15.26 -1.71 4.49
N PRO A 118 16.34 -2.49 4.30
CA PRO A 118 16.99 -2.60 3.00
C PRO A 118 16.06 -3.06 1.87
N PHE A 119 14.97 -3.78 2.20
CA PHE A 119 13.99 -4.21 1.20
C PHE A 119 13.20 -3.04 0.58
N PHE A 120 13.15 -1.85 1.21
CA PHE A 120 12.60 -0.63 0.60
C PHE A 120 13.33 -0.28 -0.70
N LYS A 121 14.58 -0.71 -0.87
CA LYS A 121 15.33 -0.52 -2.11
C LYS A 121 14.63 -1.18 -3.31
N HIS A 122 14.01 -2.35 -3.15
CA HIS A 122 13.28 -3.00 -4.25
C HIS A 122 12.05 -2.19 -4.68
N LYS A 123 11.33 -1.64 -3.70
CA LYS A 123 10.20 -0.75 -3.91
C LYS A 123 10.62 0.52 -4.65
N LEU A 124 11.64 1.21 -4.14
CA LEU A 124 12.23 2.37 -4.80
C LEU A 124 12.70 2.06 -6.23
N ASN A 125 13.41 0.94 -6.43
CA ASN A 125 13.85 0.51 -7.76
C ASN A 125 12.69 0.30 -8.74
N THR A 126 11.51 -0.11 -8.25
CA THR A 126 10.32 -0.25 -9.10
C THR A 126 9.83 1.11 -9.58
N VAL A 127 9.80 2.11 -8.69
CA VAL A 127 9.40 3.48 -9.04
C VAL A 127 10.42 4.15 -9.96
N GLU A 128 11.72 3.99 -9.69
CA GLU A 128 12.77 4.49 -10.60
C GLU A 128 12.70 3.84 -11.98
N TYR A 129 12.33 2.56 -12.03
CA TYR A 129 12.08 1.90 -13.30
C TYR A 129 10.88 2.51 -14.03
N LEU A 130 9.75 2.74 -13.35
CA LEU A 130 8.59 3.42 -13.94
C LEU A 130 8.94 4.81 -14.49
N LYS A 131 9.73 5.60 -13.74
CA LYS A 131 10.25 6.90 -14.21
C LYS A 131 11.05 6.77 -15.51
N SER A 132 11.91 5.75 -15.60
CA SER A 132 12.68 5.49 -16.82
C SER A 132 11.81 5.13 -18.04
N LYS A 133 10.57 4.67 -17.80
CA LYS A 133 9.61 4.22 -18.79
C LYS A 133 8.58 5.28 -19.21
N GLU A 134 8.60 6.49 -18.63
CA GLU A 134 7.61 7.53 -18.94
C GLU A 134 7.59 7.92 -20.43
N ARG A 135 8.76 7.88 -21.09
CA ARG A 135 8.89 8.16 -22.53
C ARG A 135 8.24 7.10 -23.42
N GLU A 136 7.93 5.92 -22.88
CA GLU A 136 7.22 4.85 -23.57
C GLU A 136 5.69 5.02 -23.49
N GLY A 137 5.20 6.13 -22.89
CA GLY A 137 3.78 6.48 -22.83
C GLY A 137 3.03 5.88 -21.64
N LEU A 138 3.71 5.14 -20.76
CA LEU A 138 3.15 4.62 -19.52
C LEU A 138 3.17 5.70 -18.44
N THR A 139 2.00 6.02 -17.90
CA THR A 139 1.88 6.86 -16.69
C THR A 139 1.86 6.01 -15.43
N TRP A 140 2.23 6.60 -14.29
CA TRP A 140 2.26 5.85 -13.03
C TRP A 140 1.81 6.70 -11.84
N SER A 141 1.41 6.04 -10.75
CA SER A 141 1.11 6.72 -9.48
C SER A 141 1.45 5.82 -8.31
N ALA A 142 2.36 6.26 -7.46
CA ALA A 142 2.71 5.58 -6.22
C ALA A 142 1.86 6.13 -5.08
N PHE A 143 1.22 5.27 -4.29
CA PHE A 143 0.44 5.70 -3.14
C PHE A 143 1.21 5.40 -1.84
N VAL A 144 1.57 6.45 -1.12
CA VAL A 144 2.20 6.36 0.20
C VAL A 144 1.10 6.52 1.24
N THR A 145 0.68 5.42 1.85
CA THR A 145 -0.47 5.37 2.75
C THR A 145 -0.08 5.28 4.23
N GLY A 146 1.21 5.34 4.53
CA GLY A 146 1.74 5.02 5.84
C GLY A 146 1.85 3.51 6.09
N PRO A 147 2.42 3.10 7.23
CA PRO A 147 2.55 1.69 7.60
C PRO A 147 1.17 1.00 7.65
N PRO A 148 1.07 -0.31 7.38
CA PRO A 148 -0.17 -1.05 7.51
C PRO A 148 -0.71 -0.91 8.93
N PHE A 149 -1.82 -0.17 9.09
CA PHE A 149 -2.40 0.11 10.40
C PHE A 149 -2.83 -1.16 11.15
N GLU A 150 -3.12 -2.26 10.42
CA GLU A 150 -3.38 -3.59 10.99
C GLU A 150 -2.24 -4.15 11.85
N LEU A 151 -0.99 -3.71 11.63
CA LEU A 151 0.15 -4.08 12.48
C LEU A 151 0.12 -3.39 13.85
N TYR A 152 -0.81 -2.45 14.04
CA TYR A 152 -1.00 -1.69 15.27
C TYR A 152 -2.37 -1.93 15.90
N VAL A 153 -3.45 -2.05 15.11
CA VAL A 153 -4.80 -2.37 15.60
C VAL A 153 -5.67 -2.94 14.45
N LYS A 154 -6.47 -3.98 14.72
CA LYS A 154 -7.40 -4.59 13.73
C LYS A 154 -8.47 -3.55 13.33
N MET A 155 -8.66 -3.27 12.03
CA MET A 155 -9.75 -2.41 11.54
C MET A 155 -10.30 -2.84 10.18
N PRO A 156 -11.61 -2.71 9.94
CA PRO A 156 -12.21 -2.73 8.61
C PRO A 156 -12.24 -1.34 7.96
N ILE A 157 -12.03 -1.27 6.65
CA ILE A 157 -12.16 -0.04 5.83
C ILE A 157 -13.59 0.03 5.28
N GLN A 158 -14.32 1.12 5.53
CA GLN A 158 -15.62 1.39 4.87
C GLN A 158 -15.46 2.44 3.77
N PRO A 159 -15.96 2.22 2.55
CA PRO A 159 -15.97 3.24 1.50
C PRO A 159 -17.14 4.21 1.69
N ARG A 160 -16.91 5.53 1.58
CA ARG A 160 -17.95 6.56 1.44
C ARG A 160 -17.54 7.66 0.45
N GLN A 161 -18.57 8.38 -0.01
CA GLN A 161 -18.72 9.20 -1.24
C GLN A 161 -17.46 9.87 -1.83
N ARG A 162 -17.27 9.68 -3.15
CA ARG A 162 -16.20 10.28 -3.96
C ARG A 162 -16.58 11.69 -4.44
N PRO A 163 -15.79 12.73 -4.13
CA PRO A 163 -15.76 13.93 -4.96
C PRO A 163 -15.12 13.62 -6.33
N PRO A 164 -15.24 14.51 -7.33
CA PRO A 164 -14.58 14.32 -8.63
C PRO A 164 -13.06 14.28 -8.43
N LEU A 165 -12.45 13.17 -8.82
CA LEU A 165 -10.99 13.00 -8.76
C LEU A 165 -10.34 13.84 -9.86
N ALA A 166 -9.38 14.67 -9.49
CA ALA A 166 -8.51 15.31 -10.47
C ALA A 166 -7.72 14.24 -11.26
N PRO A 167 -7.28 14.53 -12.49
CA PRO A 167 -6.40 13.64 -13.24
C PRO A 167 -5.14 13.32 -12.44
N LEU A 168 -4.82 12.04 -12.34
CA LEU A 168 -3.61 11.60 -11.65
C LEU A 168 -2.36 11.83 -12.53
N SER A 169 -1.22 12.12 -11.92
CA SER A 169 0.08 12.44 -12.51
C SER A 169 1.14 11.41 -12.13
N ASN A 170 2.30 11.47 -12.79
CA ASN A 170 3.50 10.66 -12.50
C ASN A 170 4.16 11.13 -11.20
N THR A 171 3.58 10.78 -10.05
CA THR A 171 4.07 11.22 -8.75
C THR A 171 3.72 10.25 -7.62
N HIS A 172 4.25 10.57 -6.43
CA HIS A 172 3.87 9.96 -5.17
C HIS A 172 2.70 10.75 -4.58
N TYR A 173 1.63 10.03 -4.23
CA TYR A 173 0.48 10.57 -3.53
C TYR A 173 0.57 10.19 -2.06
N PHE A 174 0.79 11.19 -1.20
CA PHE A 174 0.84 11.03 0.25
C PHE A 174 -0.57 11.07 0.81
N ILE A 175 -1.02 9.94 1.34
CA ILE A 175 -2.33 9.80 1.96
C ILE A 175 -2.13 9.59 3.45
N GLN A 176 -2.61 10.55 4.24
CA GLN A 176 -2.67 10.39 5.68
C GLN A 176 -4.10 10.10 6.09
N LYS A 177 -4.36 8.89 6.58
CA LYS A 177 -5.64 8.63 7.25
C LYS A 177 -5.60 9.38 8.58
N LYS A 178 -6.40 10.43 8.75
CA LYS A 178 -6.66 10.93 10.10
C LYS A 178 -7.48 9.84 10.80
N PRO A 179 -7.16 9.50 12.05
CA PRO A 179 -6.46 10.33 13.03
C PRO A 179 -5.10 9.71 13.36
N PHE A 180 -4.16 9.67 12.41
CA PHE A 180 -2.80 9.15 12.68
C PHE A 180 -1.72 10.21 12.82
N HIS A 181 -2.11 11.48 13.01
CA HIS A 181 -1.24 12.43 13.72
C HIS A 181 -1.53 12.34 15.22
N VAL A 182 -1.35 11.13 15.77
CA VAL A 182 -1.57 10.83 17.19
C VAL A 182 -0.38 10.08 17.75
N SER A 183 0.05 10.49 18.93
CA SER A 183 1.05 9.80 19.73
C SER A 183 0.47 8.52 20.33
N GLN A 184 1.35 7.60 20.76
CA GLN A 184 0.96 6.43 21.54
C GLN A 184 0.14 6.83 22.79
N ASN A 185 0.43 7.99 23.38
CA ASN A 185 -0.30 8.54 24.52
C ASN A 185 -1.73 8.97 24.16
N GLN A 186 -1.96 9.51 22.96
CA GLN A 186 -3.30 9.89 22.50
C GLN A 186 -4.15 8.65 22.19
N ILE A 187 -3.55 7.59 21.63
CA ILE A 187 -4.22 6.30 21.45
C ILE A 187 -4.58 5.69 22.81
N LEU A 188 -3.65 5.69 23.77
CA LEU A 188 -3.90 5.24 25.13
C LEU A 188 -5.06 6.00 25.76
N ALA A 189 -5.03 7.33 25.72
CA ALA A 189 -6.09 8.17 26.28
C ALA A 189 -7.47 7.86 25.65
N SER A 190 -7.52 7.63 24.33
CA SER A 190 -8.75 7.26 23.63
C SER A 190 -9.25 5.87 24.03
N LEU A 191 -8.34 4.89 24.18
CA LEU A 191 -8.66 3.55 24.66
C LEU A 191 -9.18 3.59 26.11
N GLU A 192 -8.57 4.40 26.98
CA GLU A 192 -8.97 4.51 28.39
C GLU A 192 -10.37 5.10 28.49
N LYS A 193 -10.64 6.11 27.66
CA LYS A 193 -11.96 6.72 27.51
C LYS A 193 -13.00 5.74 26.95
N ALA A 194 -12.63 4.91 25.98
CA ALA A 194 -13.56 3.97 25.35
C ALA A 194 -13.87 2.75 26.23
N THR A 195 -12.96 2.37 27.12
CA THR A 195 -13.09 1.17 27.97
C THR A 195 -13.44 1.48 29.42
N ASP A 196 -13.40 2.76 29.82
CA ASP A 196 -13.48 3.23 31.20
C ASP A 196 -12.48 2.52 32.13
N LYS A 197 -11.27 2.26 31.61
CA LYS A 197 -10.18 1.58 32.32
C LYS A 197 -8.89 2.37 32.19
N LYS A 198 -8.04 2.28 33.21
CA LYS A 198 -6.65 2.76 33.18
C LYS A 198 -5.70 1.58 33.03
N TRP A 199 -4.59 1.79 32.33
CA TRP A 199 -3.56 0.78 32.17
C TRP A 199 -2.20 1.26 32.68
N ASP A 200 -1.43 0.33 33.20
CA ASP A 200 -0.03 0.57 33.52
C ASP A 200 0.78 0.79 32.24
N VAL A 201 1.59 1.84 32.24
CA VAL A 201 2.42 2.23 31.10
C VAL A 201 3.87 1.82 31.37
N ALA A 202 4.39 0.91 30.56
CA ALA A 202 5.81 0.58 30.54
C ALA A 202 6.50 1.30 29.38
N TYR A 203 7.58 2.02 29.70
CA TYR A 203 8.41 2.69 28.70
C TYR A 203 9.50 1.74 28.20
N VAL A 204 9.74 1.74 26.90
CA VAL A 204 10.83 1.00 26.26
C VAL A 204 11.68 1.95 25.43
N ASP A 205 12.99 1.73 25.46
CA ASP A 205 13.90 2.52 24.66
C ASP A 205 13.81 2.13 23.17
N ALA A 206 13.56 3.12 22.31
CA ALA A 206 13.36 2.87 20.88
C ALA A 206 14.66 2.40 20.20
N GLU A 207 15.81 2.95 20.59
CA GLU A 207 17.12 2.58 20.04
C GLU A 207 17.46 1.12 20.36
N GLU A 208 17.20 0.69 21.60
CA GLU A 208 17.36 -0.68 22.05
C GLU A 208 16.46 -1.63 21.25
N LYS A 209 15.15 -1.32 21.12
CA LYS A 209 14.21 -2.15 20.35
C LYS A 209 14.57 -2.23 18.87
N LYS A 210 15.08 -1.15 18.28
CA LYS A 210 15.62 -1.16 16.91
C LYS A 210 16.81 -2.11 16.80
N LYS A 211 17.77 -2.01 17.72
CA LYS A 211 18.97 -2.88 17.74
C LYS A 211 18.58 -4.36 17.86
N ILE A 212 17.73 -4.70 18.82
CA ILE A 212 17.21 -6.07 19.01
C ILE A 212 16.51 -6.56 17.74
N GLY A 213 15.66 -5.72 17.14
CA GLY A 213 14.94 -6.05 15.91
C GLY A 213 15.89 -6.38 14.75
N ILE A 214 16.91 -5.55 14.54
CA ILE A 214 17.92 -5.76 13.49
C ILE A 214 18.73 -7.04 13.74
N GLU A 215 19.17 -7.29 14.97
CA GLU A 215 19.93 -8.49 15.33
C GLU A 215 19.10 -9.77 15.17
N THR A 216 17.81 -9.71 15.50
CA THR A 216 16.86 -10.81 15.32
C THR A 216 16.65 -11.11 13.84
N MET A 217 16.45 -10.07 13.01
CA MET A 217 16.35 -10.22 11.55
C MET A 217 17.64 -10.78 10.92
N LYS A 218 18.82 -10.39 11.41
CA LYS A 218 20.11 -10.96 10.96
C LYS A 218 20.23 -12.47 11.19
N LYS A 219 19.49 -13.01 12.18
CA LYS A 219 19.41 -14.44 12.46
C LYS A 219 18.35 -15.17 11.61
N GLY A 220 17.72 -14.47 10.66
CA GLY A 220 16.65 -15.02 9.81
C GLY A 220 15.25 -14.97 10.45
N ASP A 221 15.12 -14.41 11.65
CA ASP A 221 13.83 -14.27 12.32
C ASP A 221 13.17 -12.93 11.99
N PHE A 222 12.11 -12.99 11.18
CA PHE A 222 11.34 -11.83 10.75
C PHE A 222 10.47 -11.22 11.86
N SER A 223 10.29 -11.87 13.01
CA SER A 223 9.61 -11.27 14.17
C SER A 223 10.32 -9.99 14.64
N GLY A 224 11.64 -9.92 14.45
CA GLY A 224 12.47 -8.74 14.72
C GLY A 224 12.07 -7.49 13.93
N ALA A 225 11.36 -7.64 12.81
CA ALA A 225 10.89 -6.51 12.03
C ALA A 225 9.95 -5.60 12.82
N ILE A 226 9.19 -6.12 13.79
CA ILE A 226 8.22 -5.34 14.58
C ILE A 226 8.92 -4.20 15.33
N GLY A 227 10.08 -4.45 15.95
CA GLY A 227 10.84 -3.43 16.67
C GLY A 227 11.34 -2.32 15.73
N SER A 228 11.86 -2.71 14.57
CA SER A 228 12.29 -1.79 13.53
C SER A 228 11.13 -0.98 12.92
N ILE A 229 9.95 -1.59 12.75
CA ILE A 229 8.77 -0.95 12.15
C ILE A 229 8.27 0.13 13.12
N ARG A 230 8.16 -0.21 14.41
CA ARG A 230 7.83 0.76 15.47
C ARG A 230 8.80 1.93 15.49
N TYR A 231 10.09 1.66 15.40
CA TYR A 231 11.10 2.72 15.38
C TYR A 231 10.91 3.68 14.21
N VAL A 232 10.82 3.16 12.97
CA VAL A 232 10.68 4.00 11.76
C VAL A 232 9.43 4.88 11.79
N ASN A 233 8.35 4.37 12.39
CA ASN A 233 7.08 5.09 12.46
C ASN A 233 6.97 6.05 13.65
N SER A 234 7.67 5.80 14.76
CA SER A 234 7.54 6.60 15.99
C SER A 234 8.68 7.59 16.22
N VAL A 235 9.84 7.40 15.59
CA VAL A 235 10.99 8.28 15.76
C VAL A 235 11.01 9.33 14.65
N LYS A 236 11.07 10.60 15.06
CA LYS A 236 11.07 11.76 14.15
C LYS A 236 12.16 11.64 13.08
N GLY A 237 11.80 12.00 11.84
CA GLY A 237 12.72 12.00 10.70
C GLY A 237 12.91 10.65 9.99
N TYR A 238 12.29 9.57 10.46
CA TYR A 238 12.34 8.24 9.81
C TYR A 238 11.15 7.97 8.89
N GLY A 239 10.32 8.97 8.56
CA GLY A 239 9.21 8.79 7.61
C GLY A 239 7.95 8.18 8.22
N GLY A 240 7.78 8.31 9.53
CA GLY A 240 6.51 8.04 10.22
C GLY A 240 5.50 9.19 10.09
N ASP A 241 5.99 10.43 9.91
CA ASP A 241 5.15 11.61 9.69
C ASP A 241 5.56 12.32 8.39
N TYR A 242 4.76 12.13 7.34
CA TYR A 242 4.97 12.76 6.03
C TYR A 242 4.66 14.25 6.03
N THR A 243 3.84 14.72 6.98
CA THR A 243 3.37 16.12 6.99
C THR A 243 4.47 17.11 7.31
N GLU A 244 5.58 16.63 7.89
CA GLU A 244 6.77 17.46 8.13
C GLU A 244 7.47 17.88 6.83
N TYR A 245 7.26 17.16 5.71
CA TYR A 245 8.05 17.35 4.50
C TYR A 245 7.32 17.13 3.17
N GLU A 246 6.03 16.78 3.16
CA GLU A 246 5.21 16.58 1.95
C GLU A 246 3.82 17.22 2.11
N GLU A 247 3.21 17.59 0.98
CA GLU A 247 1.81 18.01 0.94
C GLU A 247 0.87 16.80 0.81
N MET A 248 -0.15 16.74 1.65
CA MET A 248 -1.07 15.60 1.66
C MET A 248 -2.04 15.64 0.48
N SER A 249 -2.13 14.53 -0.24
CA SER A 249 -3.01 14.32 -1.38
C SER A 249 -4.45 14.00 -1.00
N ASN A 250 -4.78 13.99 0.30
CA ASN A 250 -6.12 13.66 0.80
C ASN A 250 -7.25 14.44 0.11
N LYS A 251 -7.13 15.77 0.02
CA LYS A 251 -8.14 16.62 -0.60
C LYS A 251 -8.31 16.30 -2.09
N LEU A 252 -7.19 16.11 -2.80
CA LEU A 252 -7.16 15.75 -4.21
C LEU A 252 -7.85 14.41 -4.48
N LEU A 253 -7.64 13.44 -3.60
CA LEU A 253 -8.15 12.09 -3.71
C LEU A 253 -9.51 11.89 -3.04
N GLY A 254 -10.10 12.94 -2.46
CA GLY A 254 -11.35 12.86 -1.72
C GLY A 254 -11.29 12.01 -0.45
N VAL A 255 -10.09 11.75 0.09
CA VAL A 255 -9.90 10.97 1.31
C VAL A 255 -10.23 11.86 2.50
N GLN A 256 -11.39 11.62 3.11
CA GLN A 256 -11.80 12.28 4.34
C GLN A 256 -11.01 11.75 5.54
N GLY A 257 -10.88 12.58 6.57
CA GLY A 257 -10.29 12.18 7.83
C GLY A 257 -11.29 11.41 8.71
N GLU A 258 -10.79 10.49 9.52
CA GLU A 258 -11.55 9.80 10.56
C GLU A 258 -11.26 10.41 11.95
N ASP A 259 -12.18 10.21 12.89
CA ASP A 259 -12.09 10.68 14.28
C ASP A 259 -11.55 9.57 15.18
N LEU A 260 -10.55 9.88 16.03
CA LEU A 260 -9.83 8.87 16.81
C LEU A 260 -10.73 8.14 17.77
N ASP A 261 -11.58 8.87 18.49
CA ASP A 261 -12.44 8.29 19.49
C ASP A 261 -13.53 7.43 18.85
N LYS A 262 -14.05 7.83 17.68
CA LYS A 262 -14.98 6.99 16.91
C LYS A 262 -14.33 5.69 16.45
N VAL A 263 -13.10 5.77 15.95
CA VAL A 263 -12.35 4.59 15.51
C VAL A 263 -12.07 3.64 16.68
N VAL A 264 -11.53 4.16 17.78
CA VAL A 264 -11.19 3.37 18.96
C VAL A 264 -12.44 2.75 19.59
N ARG A 265 -13.55 3.50 19.67
CA ARG A 265 -14.81 2.96 20.17
C ARG A 265 -15.33 1.81 19.33
N GLY A 266 -15.32 1.93 18.00
CA GLY A 266 -15.71 0.83 17.11
C GLY A 266 -14.87 -0.43 17.32
N ILE A 267 -13.57 -0.29 17.62
CA ILE A 267 -12.69 -1.44 17.93
C ILE A 267 -13.08 -2.11 19.25
N VAL A 268 -13.44 -1.33 20.27
CA VAL A 268 -13.83 -1.85 21.59
C VAL A 268 -15.19 -2.55 21.53
N GLU A 269 -16.11 -2.03 20.71
CA GLU A 269 -17.50 -2.50 20.63
C GLU A 269 -17.70 -3.69 19.67
N GLY A 270 -16.81 -3.88 18.68
CA GLY A 270 -16.85 -4.99 17.71
C GLY A 270 -17.60 -4.67 16.42
#